data_AF-A0A958Y7J2-F1
#
_entry.id   AF-A0A958Y7J2-F1
#
_cell.length_a   1.000
_cell.length_b   1.000
_cell.length_c   1.000
_cell.angle_alpha   90.00
_cell.angle_beta   90.00
_cell.angle_gamma   90.00
#
_symmetry.space_group_name_H-M   'P 1'
#
loop_
_entity.id
_entity.type
_entity.pdbx_description
1 polymer ?
#
loop_
_entity_poly.entity_id
_entity_poly.type
_entity_poly.pdbx_seq_one_letter_code
_entity_poly.pdbx_strand_id
1 'polypeptide(L)'
;MLKSHKTLLAFSIIPQYVLIKLLAYFPEFVERYYSNGLYPMLSKLERYALGWIPFSFGDVVYTIGGIYILRWLYLNRKRIRKDFKNWLIDIFAAVSIVYFAFHLFWGINYYRKPLDENLDLNRDYTTAELVSFVQRLIPKANAIHMEITHNDTVKVDMPYSKKELLRKAPLGYQNLSEEFPHLEYHPQSVKFSLYSLPLTYMGFSGYLNPLTNEAQVDKLIPSYKLPTTTCHEVAHQLGYAAENEANFIGCLAAMNHEDIYFRYSGYIFGLRHCMNEIYRRDETLFEILVEKI
;
A
#
# COMPACT_ATOMS: atom_id res chain seq x y z
N MET A 1 38.75 18.75 5.46
CA MET A 1 37.78 18.59 4.34
C MET A 1 36.55 17.75 4.70
N LEU A 2 36.65 16.57 5.31
CA LEU A 2 35.48 15.69 5.57
C LEU A 2 34.42 16.28 6.54
N LYS A 3 34.81 17.10 7.53
CA LYS A 3 33.86 17.70 8.49
C LYS A 3 32.90 18.72 7.85
N SER A 4 33.33 19.46 6.83
CA SER A 4 32.46 20.45 6.17
C SER A 4 31.36 19.78 5.34
N HIS A 5 31.67 18.67 4.68
CA HIS A 5 30.73 17.92 3.85
C HIS A 5 29.62 17.29 4.69
N LYS A 6 29.96 16.73 5.86
CA LYS A 6 28.98 16.15 6.78
C LYS A 6 28.03 17.20 7.36
N THR A 7 28.57 18.38 7.66
CA THR A 7 27.78 19.52 8.15
C THR A 7 26.81 20.00 7.06
N LEU A 8 27.27 20.12 5.82
CA LEU A 8 26.43 20.46 4.67
C LEU A 8 25.30 19.45 4.49
N LEU A 9 25.62 18.15 4.51
CA LEU A 9 24.62 17.09 4.42
C LEU A 9 23.60 17.17 5.57
N ALA A 10 24.04 17.38 6.81
CA ALA A 10 23.15 17.52 7.95
C ALA A 10 22.16 18.69 7.81
N PHE A 11 22.63 19.82 7.29
CA PHE A 11 21.77 20.99 7.05
C PHE A 11 20.93 20.88 5.78
N SER A 12 21.21 19.93 4.89
CA SER A 12 20.43 19.72 3.66
C SER A 12 18.98 19.30 3.92
N ILE A 13 18.65 18.79 5.12
CA ILE A 13 17.26 18.49 5.48
C ILE A 13 16.35 19.71 5.43
N ILE A 14 16.87 20.92 5.69
CA ILE A 14 16.08 22.16 5.69
C ILE A 14 15.58 22.48 4.27
N PRO A 15 16.44 22.65 3.25
CA PRO A 15 15.97 22.86 1.89
C PRO A 15 15.19 21.67 1.33
N GLN A 16 15.51 20.42 1.72
CA GLN A 16 14.71 19.26 1.34
C GLN A 16 13.27 19.37 1.87
N TYR A 17 13.09 19.68 3.16
CA TYR A 17 11.78 19.84 3.77
C TYR A 17 10.98 20.97 3.11
N VAL A 18 11.61 22.12 2.88
CA VAL A 18 10.98 23.27 2.20
C VAL A 18 10.55 22.89 0.79
N LEU A 19 11.40 22.18 0.03
CA LEU A 19 11.08 21.71 -1.31
C LEU A 19 9.89 20.75 -1.32
N ILE A 20 9.83 19.78 -0.40
CA ILE A 20 8.70 18.86 -0.29
C ILE A 20 7.41 19.62 0.06
N LYS A 21 7.47 20.57 0.99
CA LYS A 21 6.32 21.41 1.33
C LYS A 21 5.88 22.29 0.17
N LEU A 22 6.81 22.76 -0.66
CA LEU A 22 6.48 23.49 -1.87
C LEU A 22 5.78 22.59 -2.90
N LEU A 23 6.32 21.40 -3.16
CA LEU A 23 5.74 20.41 -4.09
C LEU A 23 4.31 20.02 -3.70
N ALA A 24 4.00 19.99 -2.39
CA ALA A 24 2.66 19.72 -1.88
C ALA A 24 1.58 20.69 -2.37
N TYR A 25 1.95 21.90 -2.80
CA TYR A 25 1.02 22.89 -3.36
C TYR A 25 0.82 22.77 -4.88
N PHE A 26 1.53 21.85 -5.54
CA PHE A 26 1.48 21.66 -7.00
C PHE A 26 1.21 20.19 -7.38
N PRO A 27 0.03 19.65 -7.03
CA PRO A 27 -0.28 18.24 -7.27
C PRO A 27 -0.24 17.85 -8.75
N GLU A 28 -0.58 18.74 -9.68
CA GLU A 28 -0.47 18.49 -11.13
C GLU A 28 0.98 18.36 -11.59
N PHE A 29 1.90 19.11 -10.97
CA PHE A 29 3.33 18.98 -11.24
C PHE A 29 3.84 17.63 -10.72
N VAL A 30 3.44 17.24 -9.51
CA VAL A 30 3.80 15.95 -8.93
C VAL A 30 3.26 14.81 -9.78
N GLU A 31 1.99 14.86 -10.16
CA GLU A 31 1.34 13.86 -11.00
C GLU A 31 2.07 13.67 -12.34
N ARG A 32 2.38 14.78 -13.03
CA ARG A 32 2.99 14.73 -14.36
C ARG A 32 4.45 14.30 -14.36
N TYR A 33 5.27 14.89 -13.48
CA TYR A 33 6.72 14.77 -13.57
C TYR A 33 7.29 13.71 -12.61
N TYR A 34 6.68 13.55 -11.43
CA TYR A 34 7.10 12.54 -10.47
C TYR A 34 6.28 11.25 -10.63
N SER A 35 4.99 11.26 -10.31
CA SER A 35 4.18 10.03 -10.17
C SER A 35 3.98 9.28 -11.49
N ASN A 36 3.80 9.97 -12.62
CA ASN A 36 3.72 9.35 -13.94
C ASN A 36 5.04 9.45 -14.75
N GLY A 37 6.04 10.17 -14.23
CA GLY A 37 7.33 10.40 -14.90
C GLY A 37 8.46 9.60 -14.27
N LEU A 38 9.11 10.18 -13.27
CA LEU A 38 10.29 9.59 -12.62
C LEU A 38 9.97 8.32 -11.82
N TYR A 39 8.89 8.33 -11.04
CA TYR A 39 8.56 7.25 -10.10
C TYR A 39 8.36 5.88 -10.78
N PRO A 40 7.61 5.75 -11.89
CA PRO A 40 7.43 4.45 -12.55
C PRO A 40 8.76 3.86 -13.03
N MET A 41 9.73 4.69 -13.43
CA MET A 41 11.07 4.24 -13.79
C MET A 41 11.82 3.70 -12.57
N LEU A 42 11.87 4.47 -11.47
CA LEU A 42 12.55 4.07 -10.23
C LEU A 42 11.94 2.78 -9.67
N SER A 43 10.62 2.76 -9.54
CA SER A 43 9.86 1.64 -9.02
C SER A 43 10.05 0.38 -9.88
N LYS A 44 10.00 0.48 -11.23
CA LYS A 44 10.30 -0.67 -12.12
C LYS A 44 11.74 -1.18 -11.93
N LEU A 45 12.73 -0.28 -11.81
CA LEU A 45 14.13 -0.68 -11.57
C LEU A 45 14.29 -1.45 -10.26
N GLU A 46 13.67 -0.99 -9.18
CA GLU A 46 13.69 -1.66 -7.87
C GLU A 46 13.01 -3.04 -7.94
N ARG A 47 11.85 -3.13 -8.60
CA ARG A 47 11.15 -4.40 -8.79
C ARG A 47 11.94 -5.38 -9.67
N TYR A 48 12.66 -4.93 -10.71
CA TYR A 48 13.58 -5.80 -11.45
C TYR A 48 14.76 -6.26 -10.58
N ALA A 49 15.34 -5.35 -9.81
CA ALA A 49 16.51 -5.63 -8.99
C ALA A 49 16.22 -6.59 -7.84
N LEU A 50 15.04 -6.50 -7.22
CA LEU A 50 14.72 -7.18 -5.97
C LEU A 50 13.58 -8.20 -6.08
N GLY A 51 12.73 -8.11 -7.10
CA GLY A 51 11.52 -8.95 -7.23
C GLY A 51 11.80 -10.45 -7.34
N TRP A 52 12.93 -10.84 -7.91
CA TRP A 52 13.36 -12.24 -8.02
C TRP A 52 13.82 -12.86 -6.69
N ILE A 53 14.10 -12.05 -5.67
CA ILE A 53 14.54 -12.53 -4.35
C ILE A 53 13.30 -13.12 -3.63
N PRO A 54 13.32 -14.40 -3.20
CA PRO A 54 12.13 -15.12 -2.74
C PRO A 54 11.67 -14.75 -1.31
N PHE A 55 12.39 -13.85 -0.65
CA PHE A 55 12.07 -13.34 0.68
C PHE A 55 12.10 -11.82 0.69
N SER A 56 11.42 -11.23 1.66
CA SER A 56 11.40 -9.78 1.90
C SER A 56 12.80 -9.23 2.21
N PHE A 57 13.41 -8.58 1.23
CA PHE A 57 14.74 -7.99 1.36
C PHE A 57 14.69 -6.72 2.21
N GLY A 58 13.63 -5.92 2.05
CA GLY A 58 13.35 -4.72 2.82
C GLY A 58 13.32 -4.98 4.33
N ASP A 59 12.78 -6.12 4.78
CA ASP A 59 12.82 -6.49 6.21
C ASP A 59 14.22 -6.81 6.70
N VAL A 60 15.04 -7.41 5.85
CA VAL A 60 16.44 -7.64 6.18
C VAL A 60 17.17 -6.30 6.29
N VAL A 61 16.93 -5.37 5.36
CA VAL A 61 17.47 -4.00 5.40
C VAL A 61 17.04 -3.26 6.67
N TYR A 62 15.76 -3.32 7.03
CA TYR A 62 15.23 -2.72 8.26
C TYR A 62 15.84 -3.34 9.51
N THR A 63 15.97 -4.67 9.56
CA THR A 63 16.58 -5.37 10.70
C THR A 63 18.04 -4.95 10.87
N ILE A 64 18.84 -5.01 9.80
CA ILE A 64 20.26 -4.64 9.82
C ILE A 64 20.43 -3.16 10.14
N GLY A 65 19.61 -2.29 9.54
CA GLY A 65 19.60 -0.85 9.80
C GLY A 65 19.28 -0.54 11.26
N GLY A 66 18.27 -1.19 11.84
CA GLY A 66 17.92 -1.05 13.25
C GLY A 66 19.06 -1.48 14.18
N ILE A 67 19.67 -2.65 13.94
CA ILE A 67 20.83 -3.13 14.71
C ILE A 67 21.99 -2.13 14.60
N TYR A 68 22.26 -1.62 13.39
CA TYR A 68 23.31 -0.63 13.16
C TYR A 68 23.06 0.66 13.94
N ILE A 69 21.83 1.18 13.91
CA ILE A 69 21.42 2.39 14.65
C ILE A 69 21.59 2.17 16.16
N LEU A 70 21.09 1.06 16.71
CA LEU A 70 21.20 0.75 18.13
C LEU A 70 22.66 0.62 18.58
N ARG A 71 23.49 -0.07 17.79
CA ARG A 71 24.92 -0.18 18.03
C ARG A 71 25.60 1.18 17.99
N TRP A 72 25.29 2.01 16.98
CA TRP A 72 25.87 3.34 16.85
C TRP A 72 25.49 4.23 18.04
N LEU A 73 24.22 4.24 18.45
CA LEU A 73 23.73 4.97 19.62
C LEU A 73 24.45 4.52 20.90
N TYR A 74 24.58 3.22 21.12
CA TYR A 74 25.25 2.67 22.30
C TYR A 74 26.73 3.07 22.37
N LEU A 75 27.47 2.93 21.26
CA LEU A 75 28.90 3.28 21.20
C LEU A 75 29.14 4.78 21.34
N ASN A 76 28.23 5.61 20.80
CA ASN A 76 28.37 7.06 20.79
C ASN A 76 27.64 7.76 21.95
N ARG A 77 26.99 7.03 22.87
CA ARG A 77 26.17 7.61 23.96
C ARG A 77 26.90 8.63 24.82
N LYS A 78 28.22 8.47 25.04
CA LYS A 78 29.03 9.42 25.83
C LYS A 78 29.25 10.76 25.09
N ARG A 79 29.18 10.77 23.76
CA ARG A 79 29.31 11.99 22.93
C ARG A 79 28.13 12.94 23.11
N ILE A 80 26.97 12.45 23.56
CA ILE A 80 25.82 13.30 23.89
C ILE A 80 26.20 14.39 24.90
N ARG A 81 27.06 14.08 25.88
CA ARG A 81 27.54 15.07 26.85
C ARG A 81 28.86 15.73 26.43
N LYS A 82 29.77 14.98 25.82
CA LYS A 82 31.16 15.42 25.56
C LYS A 82 31.38 16.10 24.21
N ASP A 83 30.50 15.86 23.24
CA ASP A 83 30.65 16.23 21.84
C ASP A 83 29.28 16.39 21.17
N PHE A 84 28.35 17.06 21.86
CA PHE A 84 26.94 17.11 21.48
C PHE A 84 26.72 17.62 20.06
N LYS A 85 27.44 18.68 19.67
CA LYS A 85 27.31 19.31 18.34
C LYS A 85 27.63 18.33 17.21
N ASN A 86 28.76 17.62 17.27
CA ASN A 86 29.11 16.69 16.19
C ASN A 86 28.26 15.42 16.26
N TRP A 87 27.87 14.97 17.46
CA TRP A 87 26.90 13.87 17.60
C TRP A 87 25.57 14.20 16.92
N LEU A 88 25.09 15.44 17.08
CA LEU A 88 23.86 15.92 16.46
C LEU A 88 24.00 16.05 14.93
N ILE A 89 25.13 16.58 14.44
CA ILE A 89 25.44 16.62 13.00
C ILE A 89 25.44 15.20 12.40
N ASP A 90 25.95 14.20 13.12
CA ASP A 90 25.94 12.81 12.66
C ASP A 90 24.52 12.29 12.46
N ILE A 91 23.62 12.58 13.39
CA ILE A 91 22.21 12.20 13.31
C ILE A 91 21.51 12.92 12.17
N PHE A 92 21.61 14.25 12.10
CA PHE A 92 20.95 15.00 11.04
C PHE A 92 21.47 14.63 9.66
N ALA A 93 22.76 14.30 9.51
CA ALA A 93 23.30 13.80 8.25
C ALA A 93 22.64 12.46 7.86
N ALA A 94 22.50 11.53 8.80
CA ALA A 94 21.84 10.25 8.54
C ALA A 94 20.35 10.44 8.22
N VAL A 95 19.64 11.26 9.00
CA VAL A 95 18.22 11.57 8.76
C VAL A 95 18.03 12.27 7.41
N SER A 96 18.93 13.18 7.01
CA SER A 96 18.86 13.86 5.70
C SER A 96 18.96 12.87 4.54
N ILE A 97 19.82 11.85 4.64
CA ILE A 97 19.93 10.81 3.62
C ILE A 97 18.64 9.98 3.55
N VAL A 98 18.15 9.52 4.71
CA VAL A 98 16.93 8.69 4.78
C VAL A 98 15.70 9.47 4.31
N TYR A 99 15.57 10.74 4.69
CA TYR A 99 14.49 11.62 4.28
C TYR A 99 14.50 11.85 2.77
N PHE A 100 15.67 12.12 2.19
CA PHE A 100 15.83 12.26 0.75
C PHE A 100 15.46 10.97 0.02
N ALA A 101 16.00 9.83 0.45
CA ALA A 101 15.73 8.52 -0.16
C ALA A 101 14.24 8.17 -0.09
N PHE A 102 13.61 8.33 1.09
CA PHE A 102 12.19 8.09 1.26
C PHE A 102 11.35 8.92 0.28
N HIS A 103 11.61 10.23 0.15
CA HIS A 103 10.84 11.08 -0.75
C HIS A 103 11.12 10.78 -2.23
N LEU A 104 12.38 10.53 -2.59
CA LEU A 104 12.76 10.19 -3.96
C LEU A 104 12.11 8.88 -4.41
N PHE A 105 12.15 7.84 -3.57
CA PHE A 105 11.66 6.51 -3.93
C PHE A 105 10.17 6.29 -3.66
N TRP A 106 9.52 7.13 -2.83
CA TRP A 106 8.11 6.91 -2.52
C TRP A 106 7.34 8.17 -2.09
N GLY A 107 7.86 8.91 -1.12
CA GLY A 107 7.11 9.88 -0.32
C GLY A 107 6.52 11.05 -1.09
N ILE A 108 7.02 11.39 -2.29
CA ILE A 108 6.42 12.44 -3.11
C ILE A 108 5.03 12.02 -3.63
N ASN A 109 4.75 10.72 -3.77
CA ASN A 109 3.42 10.23 -4.21
C ASN A 109 2.27 10.61 -3.26
N TYR A 110 2.53 10.99 -2.01
CA TYR A 110 1.48 11.53 -1.12
C TYR A 110 0.91 12.87 -1.58
N TYR A 111 1.61 13.57 -2.47
CA TYR A 111 1.23 14.89 -2.98
C TYR A 111 0.75 14.85 -4.43
N ARG A 112 0.46 13.66 -4.94
CA ARG A 112 -0.06 13.47 -6.28
C ARG A 112 -1.49 14.01 -6.41
N LYS A 113 -1.98 14.11 -7.64
CA LYS A 113 -3.38 14.49 -7.88
C LYS A 113 -4.31 13.36 -7.39
N PRO A 114 -5.38 13.66 -6.62
CA PRO A 114 -6.31 12.64 -6.14
C PRO A 114 -6.92 11.79 -7.25
N LEU A 115 -7.16 10.51 -6.96
CA LEU A 115 -7.63 9.52 -7.94
C LEU A 115 -9.03 9.86 -8.49
N ASP A 116 -9.92 10.39 -7.64
CA ASP A 116 -11.25 10.84 -8.05
C ASP A 116 -11.17 11.94 -9.12
N GLU A 117 -10.27 12.90 -8.96
CA GLU A 117 -10.06 13.92 -9.99
C GLU A 117 -9.32 13.40 -11.24
N ASN A 118 -8.52 12.33 -11.11
CA ASN A 118 -7.87 11.68 -12.26
C ASN A 118 -8.85 10.84 -13.08
N LEU A 119 -9.86 10.26 -12.44
CA LEU A 119 -10.90 9.43 -13.06
C LEU A 119 -12.18 10.21 -13.39
N ASP A 120 -12.20 11.53 -13.17
CA ASP A 120 -13.38 12.39 -13.32
C ASP A 120 -14.61 11.87 -12.55
N LEU A 121 -14.36 11.41 -11.32
CA LEU A 121 -15.38 10.88 -10.42
C LEU A 121 -15.84 11.97 -9.45
N ASN A 122 -17.15 12.07 -9.27
CA ASN A 122 -17.70 12.87 -8.19
C ASN A 122 -17.53 12.12 -6.85
N ARG A 123 -16.87 12.78 -5.90
CA ARG A 123 -16.66 12.25 -4.55
C ARG A 123 -17.92 12.24 -3.70
N ASP A 124 -18.83 13.17 -3.95
CA ASP A 124 -20.05 13.33 -3.17
C ASP A 124 -21.15 12.42 -3.71
N TYR A 125 -21.80 11.69 -2.80
CA TYR A 125 -22.92 10.81 -3.12
C TYR A 125 -23.90 10.73 -1.95
N THR A 126 -25.18 10.62 -2.30
CA THR A 126 -26.30 10.52 -1.37
C THR A 126 -26.41 9.12 -0.75
N THR A 127 -27.08 9.03 0.40
CA THR A 127 -27.43 7.72 1.00
C THR A 127 -28.27 6.87 0.05
N ALA A 128 -29.16 7.48 -0.75
CA ALA A 128 -29.97 6.77 -1.72
C ALA A 128 -29.12 6.11 -2.83
N GLU A 129 -28.10 6.81 -3.33
CA GLU A 129 -27.16 6.26 -4.33
C GLU A 129 -26.33 5.11 -3.74
N LEU A 130 -25.85 5.26 -2.50
CA LEU A 130 -25.14 4.20 -1.79
C LEU A 130 -26.00 2.95 -1.63
N VAL A 131 -27.25 3.09 -1.19
CA VAL A 131 -28.20 1.99 -1.05
C VAL A 131 -28.48 1.33 -2.39
N SER A 132 -28.73 2.14 -3.42
CA SER A 132 -28.96 1.65 -4.78
C SER A 132 -27.77 0.82 -5.28
N PHE A 133 -26.54 1.28 -5.02
CA PHE A 133 -25.33 0.54 -5.36
C PHE A 133 -25.20 -0.77 -4.57
N VAL A 134 -25.41 -0.73 -3.25
CA VAL A 134 -25.33 -1.92 -2.38
C VAL A 134 -26.38 -2.97 -2.77
N GLN A 135 -27.60 -2.55 -3.12
CA GLN A 135 -28.64 -3.47 -3.61
C GLN A 135 -28.26 -4.16 -4.93
N ARG A 136 -27.36 -3.57 -5.74
CA ARG A 136 -26.77 -4.26 -6.92
C ARG A 136 -25.55 -5.10 -6.57
N LEU A 137 -24.87 -4.79 -5.47
CA LEU A 137 -23.64 -5.47 -5.05
C LEU A 137 -23.93 -6.76 -4.27
N ILE A 138 -24.94 -6.77 -3.41
CA ILE A 138 -25.34 -7.93 -2.59
C ILE A 138 -25.61 -9.17 -3.47
N PRO A 139 -26.44 -9.12 -4.53
CA PRO A 139 -26.71 -10.30 -5.35
C PRO A 139 -25.46 -10.86 -6.02
N LYS A 140 -24.49 -10.01 -6.39
CA LYS A 140 -23.22 -10.45 -6.98
C LYS A 140 -22.35 -11.19 -5.96
N ALA A 141 -22.25 -10.65 -4.75
CA ALA A 141 -21.51 -11.29 -3.66
C ALA A 141 -22.13 -12.64 -3.28
N ASN A 142 -23.46 -12.70 -3.15
CA ASN A 142 -24.19 -13.91 -2.79
C ASN A 142 -24.13 -14.97 -3.88
N ALA A 143 -24.24 -14.57 -5.16
CA ALA A 143 -24.09 -15.49 -6.28
C ALA A 143 -22.70 -16.15 -6.29
N ILE A 144 -21.64 -15.37 -6.10
CA ILE A 144 -20.27 -15.89 -6.05
C ILE A 144 -20.09 -16.81 -4.83
N HIS A 145 -20.61 -16.42 -3.66
CA HIS A 145 -20.57 -17.27 -2.47
C HIS A 145 -21.24 -18.63 -2.74
N MET A 146 -22.48 -18.62 -3.21
CA MET A 146 -23.25 -19.82 -3.55
C MET A 146 -22.61 -20.69 -4.63
N GLU A 147 -21.92 -20.08 -5.60
CA GLU A 147 -21.19 -20.83 -6.63
C GLU A 147 -19.99 -21.59 -6.04
N ILE A 148 -19.32 -21.01 -5.03
CA ILE A 148 -18.18 -21.63 -4.36
C ILE A 148 -18.61 -22.70 -3.34
N THR A 149 -19.59 -22.38 -2.50
CA THR A 149 -19.94 -23.18 -1.32
C THR A 149 -21.10 -24.13 -1.55
N HIS A 150 -21.95 -23.83 -2.55
CA HIS A 150 -23.27 -24.45 -2.74
C HIS A 150 -24.16 -24.38 -1.49
N ASN A 151 -23.90 -23.41 -0.61
CA ASN A 151 -24.59 -23.26 0.67
C ASN A 151 -24.45 -21.81 1.19
N ASP A 152 -25.52 -21.25 1.73
CA ASP A 152 -25.59 -19.83 2.14
C ASP A 152 -24.96 -19.52 3.51
N THR A 153 -24.62 -20.54 4.29
CA THR A 153 -24.24 -20.40 5.69
C THR A 153 -22.78 -20.81 5.97
N VAL A 154 -22.20 -21.68 5.14
CA VAL A 154 -20.83 -22.15 5.34
C VAL A 154 -19.82 -21.12 4.86
N LYS A 155 -18.69 -21.02 5.57
CA LYS A 155 -17.58 -20.16 5.14
C LYS A 155 -17.01 -20.62 3.79
N VAL A 156 -16.47 -19.67 3.03
CA VAL A 156 -15.61 -19.97 1.88
C VAL A 156 -14.23 -20.43 2.36
N ASP A 157 -13.86 -21.66 2.01
CA ASP A 157 -12.51 -22.17 2.19
C ASP A 157 -11.69 -21.97 0.90
N MET A 158 -10.58 -21.25 1.01
CA MET A 158 -9.69 -20.98 -0.12
C MET A 158 -8.95 -22.27 -0.53
N PRO A 159 -9.03 -22.72 -1.80
CA PRO A 159 -8.40 -23.97 -2.26
C PRO A 159 -6.90 -23.80 -2.55
N TYR A 160 -6.32 -22.67 -2.18
CA TYR A 160 -4.95 -22.27 -2.51
C TYR A 160 -4.11 -22.14 -1.24
N SER A 161 -2.84 -22.52 -1.34
CA SER A 161 -1.86 -22.11 -0.34
C SER A 161 -1.69 -20.58 -0.38
N LYS A 162 -1.27 -19.99 0.75
CA LYS A 162 -1.00 -18.54 0.81
C LYS A 162 0.02 -18.09 -0.25
N LYS A 163 1.02 -18.93 -0.55
CA LYS A 163 2.02 -18.64 -1.59
C LYS A 163 1.41 -18.59 -2.98
N GLU A 164 0.45 -19.47 -3.28
CA GLU A 164 -0.28 -19.42 -4.55
C GLU A 164 -1.17 -18.18 -4.64
N LEU A 165 -1.87 -17.82 -3.54
CA LEU A 165 -2.66 -16.59 -3.47
C LEU A 165 -1.80 -15.35 -3.75
N LEU A 166 -0.63 -15.25 -3.10
CA LEU A 166 0.31 -14.15 -3.28
C LEU A 166 0.78 -14.03 -4.74
N ARG A 167 1.09 -15.16 -5.39
CA ARG A 167 1.56 -15.21 -6.78
C ARG A 167 0.45 -14.88 -7.78
N LYS A 168 -0.80 -15.27 -7.49
CA LYS A 168 -1.95 -15.06 -8.37
C LYS A 168 -2.50 -13.63 -8.29
N ALA A 169 -2.47 -12.98 -7.12
CA ALA A 169 -3.09 -11.67 -6.92
C ALA A 169 -2.73 -10.61 -7.98
N PRO A 170 -1.46 -10.46 -8.39
CA PRO A 170 -1.09 -9.52 -9.45
C PRO A 170 -1.77 -9.75 -10.80
N LEU A 171 -2.29 -10.94 -11.10
CA LEU A 171 -2.98 -11.22 -12.36
C LEU A 171 -4.28 -10.41 -12.50
N GLY A 172 -4.89 -10.00 -11.39
CA GLY A 172 -6.05 -9.10 -11.43
C GLY A 172 -5.76 -7.75 -12.09
N TYR A 173 -4.49 -7.30 -12.06
CA TYR A 173 -4.06 -6.09 -12.74
C TYR A 173 -3.89 -6.26 -14.25
N GLN A 174 -3.73 -7.48 -14.76
CA GLN A 174 -3.62 -7.72 -16.20
C GLN A 174 -4.93 -7.34 -16.88
N ASN A 175 -6.05 -7.90 -16.42
CA ASN A 175 -7.39 -7.56 -16.94
C ASN A 175 -7.74 -6.11 -16.68
N LEU A 176 -7.42 -5.60 -15.49
CA LEU A 176 -7.71 -4.20 -15.15
C LEU A 176 -6.95 -3.21 -16.05
N SER A 177 -5.75 -3.58 -16.51
CA SER A 177 -4.94 -2.73 -17.39
C SER A 177 -5.49 -2.59 -18.81
N GLU A 178 -6.44 -3.43 -19.23
CA GLU A 178 -7.14 -3.25 -20.50
C GLU A 178 -8.02 -1.98 -20.49
N GLU A 179 -8.66 -1.68 -19.36
CA GLU A 179 -9.47 -0.48 -19.15
C GLU A 179 -8.62 0.69 -18.61
N PHE A 180 -7.67 0.40 -17.71
CA PHE A 180 -6.80 1.39 -17.08
C PHE A 180 -5.31 1.07 -17.35
N PRO A 181 -4.76 1.40 -18.54
CA PRO A 181 -3.38 1.02 -18.92
C PRO A 181 -2.29 1.46 -17.95
N HIS A 182 -2.51 2.56 -17.21
CA HIS A 182 -1.58 3.06 -16.20
C HIS A 182 -1.47 2.17 -14.95
N LEU A 183 -2.36 1.17 -14.79
CA LEU A 183 -2.32 0.16 -13.73
C LEU A 183 -1.57 -1.12 -14.15
N GLU A 184 -0.95 -1.14 -15.33
CA GLU A 184 -0.12 -2.27 -15.75
C GLU A 184 0.96 -2.59 -14.71
N TYR A 185 0.95 -3.82 -14.20
CA TYR A 185 1.88 -4.26 -13.17
C TYR A 185 2.91 -5.28 -13.69
N HIS A 186 4.05 -4.75 -14.14
CA HIS A 186 5.24 -5.52 -14.47
C HIS A 186 6.52 -4.70 -14.21
N PRO A 187 7.63 -5.30 -13.74
CA PRO A 187 7.77 -6.65 -13.18
C PRO A 187 7.17 -6.76 -11.76
N GLN A 188 7.01 -7.97 -11.23
CA GLN A 188 6.39 -8.21 -9.92
C GLN A 188 7.43 -8.16 -8.78
N SER A 189 7.05 -7.63 -7.62
CA SER A 189 7.86 -7.64 -6.38
C SER A 189 6.96 -7.69 -5.15
N VAL A 190 6.13 -8.73 -5.08
CA VAL A 190 5.23 -9.01 -3.95
C VAL A 190 5.82 -10.13 -3.09
N LYS A 191 5.89 -9.92 -1.77
CA LYS A 191 6.53 -10.86 -0.86
C LYS A 191 5.80 -10.95 0.48
N PHE A 192 5.90 -12.10 1.13
CA PHE A 192 5.52 -12.16 2.54
C PHE A 192 6.54 -11.44 3.41
N SER A 193 6.06 -10.63 4.35
CA SER A 193 6.92 -9.96 5.32
C SER A 193 7.51 -10.96 6.31
N LEU A 194 8.81 -10.83 6.60
CA LEU A 194 9.47 -11.52 7.71
C LEU A 194 8.91 -11.05 9.07
N TYR A 195 8.25 -9.90 9.09
CA TYR A 195 7.60 -9.29 10.25
C TYR A 195 6.10 -9.61 10.37
N SER A 196 5.61 -10.65 9.68
CA SER A 196 4.19 -11.05 9.74
C SER A 196 3.61 -11.10 11.17
N LEU A 197 4.33 -11.71 12.13
CA LEU A 197 3.87 -11.80 13.52
C LEU A 197 3.68 -10.43 14.21
N PRO A 198 4.70 -9.55 14.28
CA PRO A 198 4.49 -8.22 14.86
C PRO A 198 3.47 -7.37 14.08
N LEU A 199 3.37 -7.50 12.74
CA LEU A 199 2.35 -6.80 11.96
C LEU A 199 0.93 -7.20 12.40
N THR A 200 0.68 -8.51 12.58
CA THR A 200 -0.61 -9.01 13.08
C THR A 200 -0.96 -8.39 14.45
N TYR A 201 -0.01 -8.33 15.39
CA TYR A 201 -0.25 -7.71 16.70
C TYR A 201 -0.51 -6.21 16.61
N MET A 202 0.08 -5.53 15.65
CA MET A 202 -0.11 -4.10 15.40
C MET A 202 -1.36 -3.79 14.56
N GLY A 203 -2.02 -4.81 13.99
CA GLY A 203 -3.20 -4.65 13.15
C GLY A 203 -2.91 -4.34 11.67
N PHE A 204 -1.67 -4.50 11.21
CA PHE A 204 -1.29 -4.30 9.81
C PHE A 204 -1.41 -5.60 9.01
N SER A 205 -2.04 -5.53 7.83
CA SER A 205 -2.18 -6.68 6.91
C SER A 205 -1.10 -6.71 5.83
N GLY A 206 -0.39 -5.60 5.64
CA GLY A 206 0.66 -5.41 4.66
C GLY A 206 1.24 -4.00 4.79
N TYR A 207 2.27 -3.73 3.99
CA TYR A 207 2.80 -2.40 3.74
C TYR A 207 3.74 -2.42 2.52
N LEU A 208 3.89 -1.26 1.89
CA LEU A 208 4.95 -1.02 0.92
C LEU A 208 6.26 -0.67 1.64
N ASN A 209 7.36 -1.28 1.21
CA ASN A 209 8.69 -0.80 1.59
C ASN A 209 9.08 0.43 0.75
N PRO A 210 9.18 1.65 1.30
CA PRO A 210 9.52 2.84 0.53
C PRO A 210 10.95 2.88 -0.02
N LEU A 211 11.88 2.04 0.48
CA LEU A 211 13.29 2.06 0.05
C LEU A 211 13.67 0.90 -0.87
N THR A 212 12.88 -0.17 -0.88
CA THR A 212 13.09 -1.34 -1.76
C THR A 212 11.94 -1.56 -2.72
N ASN A 213 10.86 -0.78 -2.57
CA ASN A 213 9.63 -0.86 -3.34
C ASN A 213 9.04 -2.28 -3.39
N GLU A 214 9.21 -3.07 -2.33
CA GLU A 214 8.58 -4.39 -2.19
C GLU A 214 7.18 -4.22 -1.59
N ALA A 215 6.17 -4.84 -2.21
CA ALA A 215 4.83 -4.98 -1.62
C ALA A 215 4.87 -6.14 -0.61
N GLN A 216 4.83 -5.81 0.67
CA GLN A 216 5.02 -6.78 1.74
C GLN A 216 3.67 -7.11 2.38
N VAL A 217 3.33 -8.40 2.42
CA VAL A 217 2.04 -8.86 2.93
C VAL A 217 2.25 -9.65 4.21
N ASP A 218 1.39 -9.46 5.21
CA ASP A 218 1.35 -10.29 6.41
C ASP A 218 0.81 -11.69 6.04
N LYS A 219 1.64 -12.72 6.21
CA LYS A 219 1.28 -14.10 5.90
C LYS A 219 0.30 -14.70 6.91
N LEU A 220 -0.01 -14.05 8.03
CA LEU A 220 -0.87 -14.57 9.08
C LEU A 220 -2.34 -14.14 8.94
N ILE A 221 -2.65 -13.16 8.08
CA ILE A 221 -4.04 -12.76 7.83
C ILE A 221 -4.88 -13.91 7.25
N PRO A 222 -6.22 -13.91 7.45
CA PRO A 222 -7.10 -14.92 6.87
C PRO A 222 -6.92 -15.03 5.35
N SER A 223 -6.90 -16.26 4.84
CA SER A 223 -6.59 -16.53 3.43
C SER A 223 -7.51 -15.80 2.46
N TYR A 224 -8.78 -15.59 2.80
CA TYR A 224 -9.71 -14.86 1.94
C TYR A 224 -9.43 -13.34 1.85
N LYS A 225 -8.64 -12.78 2.77
CA LYS A 225 -8.24 -11.36 2.70
C LYS A 225 -6.97 -11.16 1.87
N LEU A 226 -6.16 -12.20 1.70
CA LEU A 226 -4.89 -12.12 0.97
C LEU A 226 -5.04 -11.56 -0.45
N PRO A 227 -6.04 -11.96 -1.27
CA PRO A 227 -6.25 -11.37 -2.58
C PRO A 227 -6.31 -9.85 -2.58
N THR A 228 -7.24 -9.27 -1.82
CA THR A 228 -7.46 -7.82 -1.78
C THR A 228 -6.32 -7.09 -1.11
N THR A 229 -5.75 -7.63 -0.03
CA THR A 229 -4.59 -7.03 0.64
C THR A 229 -3.38 -7.01 -0.28
N THR A 230 -3.11 -8.11 -1.00
CA THR A 230 -1.98 -8.16 -1.93
C THR A 230 -2.18 -7.18 -3.08
N CYS A 231 -3.39 -7.12 -3.66
CA CYS A 231 -3.68 -6.15 -4.70
C CYS A 231 -3.57 -4.70 -4.19
N HIS A 232 -3.96 -4.42 -2.95
CA HIS A 232 -3.79 -3.12 -2.30
C HIS A 232 -2.30 -2.73 -2.19
N GLU A 233 -1.43 -3.63 -1.71
CA GLU A 233 0.01 -3.33 -1.64
C GLU A 233 0.65 -3.14 -3.03
N VAL A 234 0.11 -3.80 -4.06
CA VAL A 234 0.50 -3.55 -5.45
C VAL A 234 0.07 -2.15 -5.91
N ALA A 235 -1.09 -1.65 -5.50
CA ALA A 235 -1.51 -0.28 -5.81
C ALA A 235 -0.54 0.74 -5.20
N HIS A 236 -0.07 0.49 -3.98
CA HIS A 236 1.03 1.25 -3.40
C HIS A 236 2.30 1.14 -4.27
N GLN A 237 2.75 -0.05 -4.67
CA GLN A 237 3.90 -0.16 -5.59
C GLN A 237 3.73 0.65 -6.89
N LEU A 238 2.50 0.82 -7.38
CA LEU A 238 2.20 1.59 -8.59
C LEU A 238 2.16 3.12 -8.37
N GLY A 239 2.35 3.62 -7.14
CA GLY A 239 2.41 5.07 -6.89
C GLY A 239 1.18 5.65 -6.22
N TYR A 240 0.19 4.84 -5.84
CA TYR A 240 -1.00 5.31 -5.15
C TYR A 240 -0.77 5.29 -3.65
N ALA A 241 -0.35 6.41 -3.07
CA ALA A 241 0.06 6.48 -1.68
C ALA A 241 -1.11 6.61 -0.68
N ALA A 242 -2.26 7.12 -1.12
CA ALA A 242 -3.42 7.27 -0.27
C ALA A 242 -4.13 5.92 -0.04
N GLU A 243 -4.39 5.59 1.22
CA GLU A 243 -4.98 4.30 1.64
C GLU A 243 -6.34 4.01 1.00
N ASN A 244 -7.20 5.03 0.86
CA ASN A 244 -8.52 4.90 0.24
C ASN A 244 -8.41 4.58 -1.26
N GLU A 245 -7.43 5.17 -1.97
CA GLU A 245 -7.17 4.90 -3.38
C GLU A 245 -6.59 3.49 -3.57
N ALA A 246 -5.62 3.10 -2.74
CA ALA A 246 -5.06 1.76 -2.77
C ALA A 246 -6.12 0.69 -2.44
N ASN A 247 -7.04 0.98 -1.50
CA ASN A 247 -8.19 0.11 -1.22
C ASN A 247 -9.14 -0.01 -2.42
N PHE A 248 -9.45 1.12 -3.08
CA PHE A 248 -10.30 1.11 -4.27
C PHE A 248 -9.68 0.30 -5.42
N ILE A 249 -8.43 0.59 -5.77
CA ILE A 249 -7.70 -0.10 -6.84
C ILE A 249 -7.51 -1.58 -6.48
N GLY A 250 -7.11 -1.89 -5.24
CA GLY A 250 -6.92 -3.26 -4.79
C GLY A 250 -8.22 -4.10 -4.83
N CYS A 251 -9.34 -3.50 -4.46
CA CYS A 251 -10.67 -4.09 -4.57
C CYS A 251 -11.05 -4.33 -6.04
N LEU A 252 -10.86 -3.32 -6.89
CA LEU A 252 -11.18 -3.38 -8.31
C LEU A 252 -10.34 -4.43 -9.05
N ALA A 253 -9.04 -4.52 -8.76
CA ALA A 253 -8.15 -5.54 -9.31
C ALA A 253 -8.57 -6.96 -8.87
N ALA A 254 -8.99 -7.15 -7.62
CA ALA A 254 -9.51 -8.44 -7.15
C ALA A 254 -10.85 -8.80 -7.82
N MET A 255 -11.75 -7.83 -8.03
CA MET A 255 -13.03 -8.03 -8.72
C MET A 255 -12.88 -8.39 -10.20
N ASN A 256 -11.81 -7.89 -10.86
CA ASN A 256 -11.52 -8.15 -12.28
C ASN A 256 -10.63 -9.38 -12.53
N HIS A 257 -10.25 -10.09 -11.47
CA HIS A 257 -9.46 -11.31 -11.58
C HIS A 257 -10.32 -12.47 -12.15
N GLU A 258 -9.74 -13.34 -12.99
CA GLU A 258 -10.47 -14.45 -13.62
C GLU A 258 -10.93 -15.53 -12.61
N ASP A 259 -10.06 -15.83 -11.64
CA ASP A 259 -10.33 -16.77 -10.55
C ASP A 259 -11.45 -16.28 -9.60
N ILE A 260 -12.49 -17.10 -9.45
CA ILE A 260 -13.69 -16.78 -8.66
C ILE A 260 -13.39 -16.47 -7.19
N TYR A 261 -12.36 -17.06 -6.60
CA TYR A 261 -12.00 -16.83 -5.21
C TYR A 261 -11.41 -15.43 -4.98
N PHE A 262 -10.74 -14.88 -6.00
CA PHE A 262 -10.26 -13.50 -5.99
C PHE A 262 -11.43 -12.53 -6.13
N ARG A 263 -12.36 -12.82 -7.05
CA ARG A 263 -13.60 -12.04 -7.20
C ARG A 263 -14.40 -12.02 -5.91
N TYR A 264 -14.59 -13.18 -5.28
CA TYR A 264 -15.24 -13.29 -3.96
C TYR A 264 -14.61 -12.33 -2.95
N SER A 265 -13.29 -12.37 -2.83
CA SER A 265 -12.54 -11.52 -1.91
C SER A 265 -12.76 -10.03 -2.21
N GLY A 266 -12.71 -9.64 -3.50
CA GLY A 266 -13.00 -8.28 -3.95
C GLY A 266 -14.41 -7.82 -3.61
N TYR A 267 -15.42 -8.60 -4.00
CA TYR A 267 -16.84 -8.29 -3.77
C TYR A 267 -17.19 -8.19 -2.28
N ILE A 268 -16.71 -9.13 -1.45
CA ILE A 268 -16.93 -9.07 0.00
C ILE A 268 -16.21 -7.89 0.64
N PHE A 269 -15.01 -7.56 0.19
CA PHE A 269 -14.28 -6.38 0.67
C PHE A 269 -15.01 -5.07 0.35
N GLY A 270 -15.48 -4.92 -0.89
CA GLY A 270 -16.25 -3.75 -1.32
C GLY A 270 -17.60 -3.65 -0.62
N LEU A 271 -18.32 -4.78 -0.49
CA LEU A 271 -19.59 -4.84 0.22
C LEU A 271 -19.42 -4.44 1.68
N ARG A 272 -18.41 -4.95 2.37
CA ARG A 272 -18.12 -4.58 3.76
C ARG A 272 -17.87 -3.07 3.92
N HIS A 273 -17.15 -2.43 2.98
CA HIS A 273 -16.94 -0.99 3.02
C HIS A 273 -18.25 -0.22 2.90
N CYS A 274 -19.10 -0.60 1.94
CA CYS A 274 -20.37 0.05 1.72
C CYS A 274 -21.34 -0.16 2.89
N MET A 275 -21.40 -1.37 3.44
CA MET A 275 -22.26 -1.70 4.58
C MET A 275 -21.82 -0.95 5.84
N ASN A 276 -20.51 -0.82 6.11
CA ASN A 276 -20.01 0.00 7.22
C ASN A 276 -20.36 1.49 7.06
N GLU A 277 -20.38 1.99 5.82
CA GLU A 277 -20.81 3.36 5.54
C GLU A 277 -22.32 3.53 5.74
N ILE A 278 -23.14 2.56 5.32
CA ILE A 278 -24.57 2.55 5.60
C ILE A 278 -24.82 2.55 7.10
N TYR A 279 -24.16 1.67 7.87
CA TYR A 279 -24.29 1.63 9.33
C TYR A 279 -24.02 2.99 9.98
N ARG A 280 -23.00 3.72 9.52
CA ARG A 280 -22.67 5.06 10.02
C ARG A 280 -23.70 6.13 9.66
N ARG A 281 -24.44 5.95 8.57
CA ARG A 281 -25.46 6.90 8.10
C ARG A 281 -26.86 6.57 8.63
N ASP A 282 -27.22 5.29 8.71
CA ASP A 282 -28.53 4.78 9.10
C ASP A 282 -28.42 3.29 9.52
N GLU A 283 -28.48 3.05 10.83
CA GLU A 283 -28.41 1.72 11.43
C GLU A 283 -29.64 0.84 11.08
N THR A 284 -30.83 1.42 10.95
CA THR A 284 -32.04 0.65 10.60
C THR A 284 -31.96 0.11 9.17
N LEU A 285 -31.48 0.95 8.26
CA LEU A 285 -31.24 0.56 6.87
C LEU A 285 -30.14 -0.50 6.74
N PHE A 286 -29.10 -0.44 7.58
CA PHE A 286 -28.08 -1.48 7.66
C PHE A 286 -28.69 -2.84 8.01
N GLU A 287 -29.48 -2.91 9.09
CA GLU A 287 -30.13 -4.17 9.52
C GLU A 287 -31.02 -4.77 8.40
N ILE A 288 -31.82 -3.94 7.73
CA ILE A 288 -32.67 -4.38 6.59
C ILE A 288 -31.84 -4.96 5.44
N LEU A 289 -30.65 -4.42 5.19
CA LEU A 289 -29.79 -4.90 4.10
C LEU A 289 -28.95 -6.11 4.50
N VAL A 290 -28.62 -6.27 5.78
CA VAL A 290 -27.94 -7.46 6.30
C VAL A 290 -28.80 -8.70 6.12
N GLU A 291 -30.12 -8.61 6.30
CA GLU A 291 -31.04 -9.74 6.04
C GLU A 291 -31.04 -10.24 4.59
N LYS A 292 -30.47 -9.46 3.66
CA LYS A 292 -30.38 -9.81 2.23
C LYS A 292 -29.02 -10.40 1.84
N ILE A 293 -28.04 -10.37 2.73
CA ILE A 293 -26.69 -10.92 2.54
C ILE A 293 -26.72 -12.36 2.99
#